data_AF-A0A7S3TEF9-F1
#
_entry.id   AF-A0A7S3TEF9-F1
#
_cell.length_a   1.000
_cell.length_b   1.000
_cell.length_c   1.000
_cell.angle_alpha   90.00
_cell.angle_beta   90.00
_cell.angle_gamma   90.00
#
_symmetry.space_group_name_H-M   'P 1'
#
loop_
_entity.id
_entity.type
_entity.pdbx_description
1 polymer ?
#
loop_
_entity_poly.entity_id
_entity_poly.type
_entity_poly.pdbx_seq_one_letter_code
_entity_poly.pdbx_strand_id
1 'polypeptide(L)'
;RKKKKKKKKKKGRGGEEEAEAWWPAKCGHGPWAESRTREEEADPALHRARVAAMQYYPRSARVAGATLDVETNAVTLVAIDEHGEVLDRLACRWLLTGVRARRGMLPRLSLDQAKPKLAELAKLEDFFEATRVEAVVLSATDFKCKRVLDELSLVSEAMALRRKFTAPRERKPQPPLPSRPSREEVVLHGWEALWRYRAGDSLSEGTDGEAFAHELYRHGWDRQKELDGCNDPSGHGTVRQADLAASDERPAGWKPFSVHFADETLPRMWAVRPAARAELPDLTPTQCIALALARHVQDPFESVCHMLSPSGLELTQLPLSPLVGELPEPLLRAALSAELVDATCQRGVSVLEALTHPHRGAALQFVPGLGPRKAAALRRELLARRAQGGKHEITSRDGLHELLGPCVWANAVGFLKFEPPREPGEPRQPPGLDGMRIHPDDYRFARKMCLDAMTDVDAEEEAETPERLAAAVDVAMRAPNLAQIMDELELTDYNDYLHNQAGGRTP
;
A
#
# COMPACT_ATOMS: atom_id res chain seq x y z
N ARG A 1 -6.69 51.57 -68.84
CA ARG A 1 -7.34 51.27 -67.54
C ARG A 1 -6.97 49.85 -67.10
N LYS A 2 -6.09 49.68 -66.11
CA LYS A 2 -6.04 48.53 -65.17
C LYS A 2 -5.14 48.94 -64.01
N LYS A 3 -5.76 49.21 -62.85
CA LYS A 3 -5.17 49.86 -61.68
C LYS A 3 -4.33 48.85 -60.85
N LYS A 4 -3.13 49.29 -60.49
CA LYS A 4 -2.28 48.77 -59.41
C LYS A 4 -2.99 48.82 -58.05
N LYS A 5 -2.79 47.81 -57.19
CA LYS A 5 -2.88 47.94 -55.72
C LYS A 5 -1.60 47.36 -55.10
N LYS A 6 -0.98 48.18 -54.24
CA LYS A 6 0.31 47.98 -53.58
C LYS A 6 0.25 46.89 -52.50
N LYS A 7 1.27 46.01 -52.47
CA LYS A 7 1.64 45.13 -51.36
C LYS A 7 2.13 45.96 -50.16
N LYS A 8 1.68 45.61 -48.94
CA LYS A 8 2.29 46.05 -47.68
C LYS A 8 2.36 44.87 -46.69
N LYS A 9 3.61 44.45 -46.45
CA LYS A 9 4.24 43.73 -45.32
C LYS A 9 3.33 43.21 -44.19
N LYS A 10 3.33 41.89 -43.96
CA LYS A 10 2.91 41.25 -42.69
C LYS A 10 4.17 40.67 -42.01
N LYS A 11 4.31 40.99 -40.72
CA LYS A 11 5.46 40.77 -39.83
C LYS A 11 5.40 39.32 -39.32
N GLY A 12 6.54 38.63 -39.29
CA GLY A 12 6.65 37.24 -38.86
C GLY A 12 6.42 37.03 -37.37
N ARG A 13 5.64 36.00 -37.05
CA ARG A 13 5.71 35.13 -35.87
C ARG A 13 5.90 33.74 -36.51
N GLY A 14 7.07 33.11 -36.36
CA GLY A 14 7.52 32.52 -35.10
C GLY A 14 6.88 31.14 -35.06
N GLY A 15 7.60 30.15 -35.60
CA GLY A 15 7.15 28.76 -35.62
C GLY A 15 7.02 28.24 -34.20
N GLU A 16 5.84 27.74 -33.88
CA GLU A 16 5.63 26.90 -32.71
C GLU A 16 6.17 25.51 -33.09
N GLU A 17 7.37 25.22 -32.60
CA GLU A 17 7.81 23.83 -32.41
C GLU A 17 6.79 23.18 -31.45
N GLU A 18 6.20 22.08 -31.90
CA GLU A 18 5.41 21.18 -31.07
C GLU A 18 6.26 20.75 -29.89
N ALA A 19 6.01 21.37 -28.73
CA ALA A 19 6.48 20.87 -27.46
C ALA A 19 5.69 19.59 -27.18
N GLU A 20 6.26 18.45 -27.55
CA GLU A 20 5.86 17.15 -27.02
C GLU A 20 5.80 17.28 -25.49
N ALA A 21 4.58 17.30 -24.96
CA ALA A 21 4.31 17.30 -23.54
C ALA A 21 4.89 16.00 -22.97
N TRP A 22 6.03 16.13 -22.33
CA TRP A 22 6.71 15.06 -21.59
C TRP A 22 5.80 14.67 -20.42
N TRP A 23 4.92 13.70 -20.65
CA TRP A 23 4.02 13.13 -19.65
C TRP A 23 4.90 12.41 -18.60
N PRO A 24 4.93 12.84 -17.32
CA PRO A 24 5.55 12.02 -16.30
C PRO A 24 4.75 10.73 -16.22
N ALA A 25 5.46 9.60 -16.31
CA ALA A 25 4.91 8.26 -16.23
C ALA A 25 3.90 8.15 -15.10
N LYS A 26 2.77 7.50 -15.41
CA LYS A 26 1.74 7.00 -14.49
C LYS A 26 2.23 7.05 -13.05
N CYS A 27 1.71 7.96 -12.23
CA CYS A 27 1.93 7.95 -10.79
C CYS A 27 1.32 6.65 -10.27
N GLY A 28 2.14 5.60 -10.30
CA GLY A 28 1.76 4.26 -9.97
C GLY A 28 1.22 4.26 -8.55
N HIS A 29 -0.03 3.82 -8.43
CA HIS A 29 -0.37 2.79 -7.46
C HIS A 29 0.91 2.06 -7.00
N GLY A 30 1.23 2.12 -5.70
CA GLY A 30 2.48 1.58 -5.17
C GLY A 30 2.76 0.15 -5.68
N PRO A 31 3.99 -0.38 -5.56
CA PRO A 31 4.43 -1.62 -6.23
C PRO A 31 3.53 -2.87 -6.04
N TRP A 32 2.60 -2.82 -5.09
CA TRP A 32 1.59 -3.83 -4.76
C TRP A 32 0.24 -3.69 -5.47
N ALA A 33 0.04 -2.59 -6.18
CA ALA A 33 -1.19 -2.29 -6.89
C ALA A 33 -0.98 -2.29 -8.41
N GLU A 34 0.25 -2.17 -8.92
CA GLU A 34 0.57 -2.42 -10.34
C GLU A 34 0.44 -3.89 -10.76
N SER A 35 0.66 -4.85 -9.84
CA SER A 35 0.39 -6.27 -10.09
C SER A 35 -1.11 -6.58 -10.32
N ARG A 36 -2.01 -5.62 -10.07
CA ARG A 36 -3.46 -5.76 -10.29
C ARG A 36 -3.87 -5.43 -11.74
N THR A 37 -3.21 -4.47 -12.38
CA THR A 37 -3.66 -3.92 -13.68
C THR A 37 -3.43 -4.86 -14.88
N ARG A 38 -2.41 -5.73 -14.83
CA ARG A 38 -2.15 -6.70 -15.92
C ARG A 38 -3.06 -7.93 -15.89
N GLU A 39 -3.63 -8.27 -14.73
CA GLU A 39 -4.62 -9.34 -14.59
C GLU A 39 -6.04 -8.86 -14.92
N GLU A 40 -6.31 -7.55 -14.78
CA GLU A 40 -7.62 -6.92 -15.01
C GLU A 40 -8.06 -6.93 -16.47
N GLU A 41 -7.13 -6.86 -17.43
CA GLU A 41 -7.43 -6.99 -18.87
C GLU A 41 -7.69 -8.44 -19.31
N ALA A 42 -7.29 -9.43 -18.51
CA ALA A 42 -7.27 -10.83 -18.92
C ALA A 42 -8.55 -11.62 -18.56
N ASP A 43 -9.32 -11.21 -17.55
CA ASP A 43 -10.52 -11.95 -17.12
C ASP A 43 -11.69 -11.03 -16.66
N PRO A 44 -12.73 -10.85 -17.50
CA PRO A 44 -13.90 -10.05 -17.16
C PRO A 44 -14.76 -10.68 -16.04
N ALA A 45 -14.60 -11.97 -15.70
CA ALA A 45 -15.28 -12.59 -14.56
C ALA A 45 -14.59 -12.23 -13.23
N LEU A 46 -13.24 -12.17 -13.21
CA LEU A 46 -12.47 -11.70 -12.07
C LEU A 46 -12.66 -10.20 -11.82
N HIS A 47 -12.76 -9.41 -12.89
CA HIS A 47 -13.14 -8.00 -12.80
C HIS A 47 -14.54 -7.86 -12.18
N ARG A 48 -15.54 -8.62 -12.64
CA ARG A 48 -16.90 -8.64 -12.06
C ARG A 48 -16.94 -9.10 -10.60
N ALA A 49 -16.17 -10.11 -10.22
CA ALA A 49 -16.06 -10.57 -8.84
C ALA A 49 -15.37 -9.54 -7.93
N ARG A 50 -14.39 -8.78 -8.46
CA ARG A 50 -13.73 -7.68 -7.74
C ARG A 50 -14.57 -6.41 -7.67
N VAL A 51 -15.35 -6.11 -8.70
CA VAL A 51 -16.38 -5.05 -8.74
C VAL A 51 -17.45 -5.36 -7.70
N ALA A 52 -17.94 -6.59 -7.65
CA ALA A 52 -18.87 -7.06 -6.62
C ALA A 52 -18.23 -7.14 -5.22
N ALA A 53 -16.90 -7.28 -5.14
CA ALA A 53 -16.12 -7.22 -3.90
C ALA A 53 -15.47 -5.84 -3.67
N MET A 54 -15.98 -4.76 -4.28
CA MET A 54 -15.52 -3.39 -4.04
C MET A 54 -15.73 -3.01 -2.58
N GLN A 55 -14.76 -3.35 -1.74
CA GLN A 55 -14.46 -2.54 -0.57
C GLN A 55 -14.04 -1.20 -1.14
N TYR A 56 -14.91 -0.17 -0.98
CA TYR A 56 -14.76 1.18 -1.54
C TYR A 56 -13.34 1.78 -1.42
N TYR A 57 -12.54 1.29 -0.48
CA TYR A 57 -11.11 1.53 -0.40
C TYR A 57 -10.34 0.24 -0.14
N PRO A 58 -9.24 -0.03 -0.85
CA PRO A 58 -8.38 -1.16 -0.55
C PRO A 58 -7.76 -0.98 0.83
N ARG A 59 -7.81 -2.03 1.64
CA ARG A 59 -7.09 -2.09 2.92
C ARG A 59 -5.58 -2.09 2.66
N SER A 60 -4.84 -1.26 3.39
CA SER A 60 -3.38 -1.31 3.39
C SER A 60 -2.90 -2.62 4.02
N ALA A 61 -1.84 -3.20 3.47
CA ALA A 61 -1.24 -4.42 4.01
C ALA A 61 -0.55 -4.14 5.35
N ARG A 62 -0.53 -5.11 6.27
CA ARG A 62 0.35 -5.04 7.45
C ARG A 62 1.78 -5.30 7.01
N VAL A 63 2.70 -4.40 7.34
CA VAL A 63 4.08 -4.43 6.86
C VAL A 63 5.04 -4.47 8.04
N ALA A 64 6.17 -5.16 7.92
CA ALA A 64 7.29 -5.00 8.84
C ALA A 64 8.49 -4.40 8.11
N GLY A 65 9.03 -3.32 8.64
CA GLY A 65 10.28 -2.75 8.16
C GLY A 65 11.43 -3.35 8.92
N ALA A 66 12.49 -3.70 8.21
CA ALA A 66 13.65 -4.38 8.73
C ALA A 66 14.93 -3.64 8.28
N THR A 67 15.77 -3.32 9.26
CA THR A 67 17.02 -2.58 9.05
C THR A 67 18.19 -3.38 9.57
N LEU A 68 19.28 -3.42 8.80
CA LEU A 68 20.52 -4.08 9.19
C LEU A 68 21.49 -3.06 9.76
N ASP A 69 21.87 -3.27 11.02
CA ASP A 69 23.07 -2.63 11.58
C ASP A 69 24.30 -3.44 11.14
N VAL A 70 25.10 -2.84 10.26
CA VAL A 70 26.27 -3.48 9.64
C VAL A 70 27.38 -3.74 10.66
N GLU A 71 27.49 -2.89 11.69
CA GLU A 71 28.55 -2.99 12.71
C GLU A 71 28.27 -4.15 13.68
N THR A 72 27.03 -4.26 14.15
CA THR A 72 26.63 -5.28 15.12
C THR A 72 26.09 -6.56 14.48
N ASN A 73 25.86 -6.56 13.16
CA ASN A 73 25.10 -7.57 12.41
C ASN A 73 23.70 -7.84 13.00
N ALA A 74 23.13 -6.87 13.71
CA ALA A 74 21.79 -6.96 14.26
C ALA A 74 20.76 -6.51 13.22
N VAL A 75 19.73 -7.32 13.01
CA VAL A 75 18.55 -6.98 12.22
C VAL A 75 17.48 -6.48 13.18
N THR A 76 17.02 -5.25 12.97
CA THR A 76 15.93 -4.64 13.75
C THR A 76 14.67 -4.62 12.91
N LEU A 77 13.61 -5.24 13.40
CA LEU A 77 12.29 -5.27 12.78
C LEU A 77 11.29 -4.43 13.58
N VAL A 78 10.45 -3.68 12.86
CA VAL A 78 9.30 -2.96 13.41
C VAL A 78 8.09 -3.30 12.55
N ALA A 79 7.08 -3.92 13.16
CA ALA A 79 5.82 -4.24 12.49
C ALA A 79 4.83 -3.09 12.66
N ILE A 80 4.11 -2.79 11.59
CA ILE A 80 3.03 -1.82 11.57
C ILE A 80 1.70 -2.44 11.12
N ASP A 81 0.63 -1.85 11.62
CA ASP A 81 -0.72 -2.19 11.22
C ASP A 81 -1.11 -1.53 9.89
N GLU A 82 -2.40 -1.58 9.56
CA GLU A 82 -2.99 -1.09 8.31
C GLU A 82 -3.06 0.45 8.26
N HIS A 83 -2.95 1.09 9.43
CA HIS A 83 -2.95 2.54 9.60
C HIS A 83 -1.54 3.12 9.69
N GLY A 84 -0.52 2.25 9.80
CA GLY A 84 0.89 2.64 9.96
C GLY A 84 1.29 2.89 11.42
N GLU A 85 0.50 2.38 12.37
CA GLU A 85 0.81 2.38 13.80
C GLU A 85 1.68 1.18 14.17
N VAL A 86 2.54 1.35 15.16
CA VAL A 86 3.47 0.30 15.60
C VAL A 86 2.71 -0.81 16.34
N LEU A 87 2.85 -2.05 15.86
CA LEU A 87 2.32 -3.24 16.52
C LEU A 87 3.32 -3.83 17.51
N ASP A 88 4.52 -4.14 17.03
CA ASP A 88 5.57 -4.78 17.83
C ASP A 88 6.96 -4.51 17.23
N ARG A 89 8.00 -4.78 18.02
CA ARG A 89 9.41 -4.57 17.68
C ARG A 89 10.26 -5.78 18.06
N LEU A 90 11.19 -6.15 17.19
CA LEU A 90 12.10 -7.27 17.42
C LEU A 90 13.51 -6.91 16.97
N ALA A 91 14.53 -7.40 17.70
CA ALA A 91 15.91 -7.33 17.28
C ALA A 91 16.54 -8.73 17.30
N CYS A 92 17.14 -9.12 16.18
CA CYS A 92 17.76 -10.43 15.98
C CYS A 92 19.24 -10.26 15.63
N ARG A 93 20.15 -10.95 16.32
CA ARG A 93 21.60 -10.84 16.10
C ARG A 93 22.20 -12.07 15.42
N TRP A 94 21.55 -13.22 15.53
CA TRP A 94 22.05 -14.51 15.08
C TRP A 94 21.58 -14.89 13.67
N LEU A 95 20.69 -14.10 13.05
CA LEU A 95 20.19 -14.37 11.69
C LEU A 95 21.34 -14.58 10.68
N LEU A 96 22.35 -13.71 10.74
CA LEU A 96 23.52 -13.71 9.86
C LEU A 96 24.65 -14.66 10.30
N THR A 97 24.54 -15.27 11.48
CA THR A 97 25.55 -16.26 11.90
C THR A 97 25.38 -17.54 11.08
N GLY A 98 26.47 -17.97 10.44
CA GLY A 98 26.53 -19.32 9.88
C GLY A 98 26.94 -20.26 11.01
N VAL A 99 26.20 -21.35 11.23
CA VAL A 99 26.68 -22.42 12.11
C VAL A 99 27.81 -23.11 11.34
N ARG A 100 29.07 -22.75 11.62
CA ARG A 100 30.23 -23.33 10.95
C ARG A 100 30.45 -24.74 11.49
N ALA A 101 30.36 -25.76 10.63
CA ALA A 101 30.99 -27.05 10.92
C ALA A 101 32.52 -26.83 10.96
N ARG A 102 33.19 -27.24 12.06
CA ARG A 102 34.66 -27.22 12.11
C ARG A 102 35.19 -28.15 11.01
N ARG A 103 36.01 -27.61 10.09
CA ARG A 103 36.73 -28.41 9.09
C ARG A 103 37.57 -29.48 9.81
N GLY A 104 37.29 -30.76 9.54
CA GLY A 104 38.12 -31.89 9.96
C GLY A 104 37.48 -32.94 10.87
N MET A 105 36.22 -32.76 11.30
CA MET A 105 35.43 -33.81 11.96
C MET A 105 34.15 -34.04 11.17
N LEU A 106 33.65 -35.29 11.17
CA LEU A 106 32.35 -35.67 10.58
C LEU A 106 31.29 -34.59 10.84
N PRO A 107 30.37 -34.32 9.90
CA PRO A 107 29.40 -33.25 10.04
C PRO A 107 28.35 -33.72 11.04
N ARG A 108 28.66 -33.57 12.32
CA ARG A 108 27.67 -33.51 13.37
C ARG A 108 27.83 -32.14 13.96
N LEU A 109 27.15 -31.18 13.34
CA LEU A 109 26.86 -29.92 13.98
C LEU A 109 26.28 -30.26 15.36
N SER A 110 27.00 -29.91 16.42
CA SER A 110 26.48 -30.06 17.77
C SER A 110 25.22 -29.21 17.86
N LEU A 111 24.10 -29.81 18.27
CA LEU A 111 22.84 -29.11 18.51
C LEU A 111 23.06 -27.88 19.39
N ASP A 112 24.01 -27.97 20.34
CA ASP A 112 24.39 -26.87 21.25
C ASP A 112 24.90 -25.63 20.53
N GLN A 113 25.54 -25.76 19.37
CA GLN A 113 26.02 -24.64 18.56
C GLN A 113 24.90 -23.98 17.74
N ALA A 114 23.80 -24.70 17.47
CA ALA A 114 22.65 -24.20 16.73
C ALA A 114 21.55 -23.63 17.65
N LYS A 115 21.48 -24.05 18.92
CA LYS A 115 20.52 -23.58 19.94
C LYS A 115 20.25 -22.07 19.95
N PRO A 116 21.26 -21.17 19.97
CA PRO A 116 20.99 -19.73 20.01
C PRO A 116 20.31 -19.21 18.73
N LYS A 117 20.69 -19.75 17.56
CA LYS A 117 20.04 -19.38 16.29
C LYS A 117 18.61 -19.92 16.21
N LEU A 118 18.38 -21.16 16.68
CA LEU A 118 17.04 -21.74 16.77
C LEU A 118 16.11 -20.93 17.69
N ALA A 119 16.63 -20.48 18.84
CA ALA A 119 15.86 -19.67 19.77
C ALA A 119 15.49 -18.29 19.18
N GLU A 120 16.37 -17.66 18.40
CA GLU A 120 16.01 -16.43 17.69
C GLU A 120 14.99 -16.65 16.57
N LEU A 121 15.09 -17.74 15.82
CA LEU A 121 14.12 -18.07 14.77
C LEU A 121 12.73 -18.33 15.37
N ALA A 122 12.65 -18.98 16.53
CA ALA A 122 11.39 -19.15 17.25
C ALA A 122 10.78 -17.79 17.67
N LYS A 123 11.57 -16.86 18.21
CA LYS A 123 11.10 -15.51 18.54
C LYS A 123 10.58 -14.75 17.32
N LEU A 124 11.22 -14.94 16.17
CA LEU A 124 10.84 -14.31 14.92
C LEU A 124 9.55 -14.91 14.34
N GLU A 125 9.35 -16.22 14.50
CA GLU A 125 8.10 -16.91 14.19
C GLU A 125 6.95 -16.42 15.09
N ASP A 126 7.17 -16.32 16.41
CA ASP A 126 6.19 -15.78 17.36
C ASP A 126 5.81 -14.33 17.01
N PHE A 127 6.79 -13.51 16.66
CA PHE A 127 6.58 -12.12 16.22
C PHE A 127 5.69 -12.04 14.97
N PHE A 128 5.97 -12.84 13.93
CA PHE A 128 5.17 -12.83 12.71
C PHE A 128 3.78 -13.45 12.89
N GLU A 129 3.64 -14.42 13.80
CA GLU A 129 2.34 -14.99 14.14
C GLU A 129 1.47 -13.98 14.91
N ALA A 130 2.06 -13.24 15.85
CA ALA A 130 1.36 -12.21 16.63
C ALA A 130 0.94 -11.02 15.76
N THR A 131 1.85 -10.51 14.93
CA THR A 131 1.63 -9.30 14.13
C THR A 131 0.79 -9.56 12.87
N ARG A 132 0.84 -10.78 12.33
CA ARG A 132 0.19 -11.20 11.07
C ARG A 132 0.56 -10.29 9.89
N VAL A 133 1.84 -9.99 9.78
CA VAL A 133 2.42 -9.20 8.69
C VAL A 133 2.26 -9.94 7.35
N GLU A 134 1.96 -9.18 6.30
CA GLU A 134 1.77 -9.66 4.93
C GLU A 134 3.02 -9.44 4.06
N ALA A 135 3.82 -8.43 4.39
CA ALA A 135 5.07 -8.14 3.70
C ALA A 135 6.16 -7.63 4.65
N VAL A 136 7.40 -8.04 4.43
CA VAL A 136 8.58 -7.56 5.14
C VAL A 136 9.46 -6.79 4.16
N VAL A 137 9.90 -5.61 4.56
CA VAL A 137 10.70 -4.72 3.74
C VAL A 137 12.06 -4.53 4.38
N LEU A 138 13.12 -4.83 3.65
CA LEU A 138 14.49 -4.74 4.09
C LEU A 138 15.19 -3.53 3.48
N SER A 139 16.01 -2.85 4.29
CA SER A 139 16.92 -1.82 3.81
C SER A 139 18.00 -2.38 2.88
N ALA A 140 18.23 -1.74 1.73
CA ALA A 140 19.24 -2.15 0.74
C ALA A 140 20.63 -1.48 0.96
N THR A 141 21.22 -1.62 2.16
CA THR A 141 22.48 -0.94 2.54
C THR A 141 23.75 -1.66 2.18
N ASP A 142 23.75 -2.99 2.31
CA ASP A 142 24.95 -3.84 2.25
C ASP A 142 24.60 -5.15 1.54
N PHE A 143 25.59 -5.79 0.92
CA PHE A 143 25.46 -7.14 0.37
C PHE A 143 25.00 -8.17 1.40
N LYS A 144 25.28 -7.96 2.69
CA LYS A 144 24.76 -8.78 3.80
C LYS A 144 23.22 -8.81 3.83
N CYS A 145 22.54 -7.76 3.36
CA CYS A 145 21.08 -7.70 3.31
C CYS A 145 20.49 -8.76 2.38
N LYS A 146 21.20 -9.19 1.33
CA LYS A 146 20.80 -10.33 0.49
C LYS A 146 20.63 -11.60 1.32
N ARG A 147 21.59 -11.88 2.18
CA ARG A 147 21.52 -13.03 3.08
C ARG A 147 20.38 -12.90 4.10
N VAL A 148 20.11 -11.69 4.62
CA VAL A 148 18.96 -11.47 5.51
C VAL A 148 17.64 -11.73 4.77
N LEU A 149 17.52 -11.26 3.53
CA LEU A 149 16.34 -11.47 2.70
C LEU A 149 16.09 -12.96 2.46
N ASP A 150 17.12 -13.71 2.10
CA ASP A 150 17.03 -15.15 1.87
C ASP A 150 16.57 -15.88 3.15
N GLU A 151 17.14 -15.53 4.31
CA GLU A 151 16.76 -16.15 5.59
C GLU A 151 15.31 -15.80 6.00
N LEU A 152 14.86 -14.55 5.81
CA LEU A 152 13.47 -14.16 6.12
C LEU A 152 12.47 -14.81 5.16
N SER A 153 12.84 -14.98 3.89
CA SER A 153 12.01 -15.67 2.90
C SER A 153 11.84 -17.14 3.27
N LEU A 154 12.92 -17.80 3.69
CA LEU A 154 12.88 -19.17 4.20
C LEU A 154 12.01 -19.30 5.46
N VAL A 155 12.04 -18.32 6.37
CA VAL A 155 11.15 -18.32 7.54
C VAL A 155 9.69 -18.24 7.11
N SER A 156 9.36 -17.36 6.16
CA SER A 156 8.00 -17.22 5.63
C SER A 156 7.48 -18.55 5.05
N GLU A 157 8.30 -19.23 4.25
CA GLU A 157 7.97 -20.52 3.65
C GLU A 157 7.83 -21.61 4.70
N ALA A 158 8.76 -21.68 5.66
CA ALA A 158 8.73 -22.65 6.75
C ALA A 158 7.47 -22.49 7.62
N MET A 159 7.09 -21.26 7.95
CA MET A 159 5.86 -20.95 8.69
C MET A 159 4.60 -21.37 7.91
N ALA A 160 4.55 -21.06 6.61
CA ALA A 160 3.43 -21.41 5.76
C ALA A 160 3.28 -22.94 5.60
N LEU A 161 4.39 -23.66 5.39
CA LEU A 161 4.38 -25.12 5.32
C LEU A 161 3.95 -25.74 6.64
N ARG A 162 4.47 -25.29 7.79
CA ARG A 162 4.14 -25.88 9.10
C ARG A 162 2.65 -25.83 9.35
N ARG A 163 2.01 -24.70 9.03
CA ARG A 163 0.56 -24.55 9.16
C ARG A 163 -0.23 -25.49 8.26
N LYS A 164 0.25 -25.77 7.04
CA LYS A 164 -0.37 -26.80 6.17
C LYS A 164 -0.31 -28.19 6.81
N PHE A 165 0.78 -28.52 7.48
CA PHE A 165 0.96 -29.83 8.13
C PHE A 165 0.26 -29.93 9.50
N THR A 166 0.14 -28.82 10.24
CA THR A 166 -0.58 -28.78 11.54
C THR A 166 -2.08 -28.56 11.39
N ALA A 167 -2.55 -28.08 10.23
CA ALA A 167 -3.97 -27.97 9.96
C ALA A 167 -4.62 -29.36 10.11
N PRO A 168 -5.74 -29.48 10.84
CA PRO A 168 -6.46 -30.74 10.92
C PRO A 168 -6.87 -31.12 9.49
N ARG A 169 -6.16 -32.08 8.90
CA ARG A 169 -6.61 -32.70 7.65
C ARG A 169 -8.00 -33.24 7.92
N GLU A 170 -9.01 -32.79 7.17
CA GLU A 170 -10.26 -33.50 7.03
C GLU A 170 -9.94 -34.87 6.41
N ARG A 171 -9.60 -35.84 7.26
CA ARG A 171 -9.34 -37.22 6.86
C ARG A 171 -10.66 -37.98 6.95
N LYS A 172 -11.07 -38.55 5.82
CA LYS A 172 -11.86 -39.79 5.81
C LYS A 172 -11.18 -40.81 6.76
N PRO A 173 -11.94 -41.56 7.55
CA PRO A 173 -11.41 -42.30 8.70
C PRO A 173 -10.41 -43.38 8.27
N GLN A 174 -9.22 -43.34 8.87
CA GLN A 174 -8.25 -44.43 8.87
C GLN A 174 -7.69 -44.62 10.30
N PRO A 175 -7.23 -45.84 10.66
CA PRO A 175 -7.03 -46.28 12.04
C PRO A 175 -5.80 -45.63 12.71
N PRO A 176 -5.68 -45.70 14.05
CA PRO A 176 -4.82 -44.82 14.82
C PRO A 176 -3.34 -45.20 14.75
N LEU A 177 -2.48 -44.19 14.67
CA LEU A 177 -1.02 -44.23 14.89
C LEU A 177 -0.65 -43.25 16.01
N PRO A 178 0.53 -43.41 16.65
CA PRO A 178 0.75 -43.01 18.05
C PRO A 178 0.92 -41.49 18.24
N SER A 179 0.89 -41.09 19.52
CA SER A 179 0.83 -39.72 20.06
C SER A 179 1.58 -38.64 19.27
N ARG A 180 0.86 -37.58 18.92
CA ARG A 180 1.38 -36.37 18.25
C ARG A 180 2.48 -35.70 19.10
N PRO A 181 3.59 -35.24 18.51
CA PRO A 181 4.57 -34.41 19.21
C PRO A 181 3.99 -33.02 19.54
N SER A 182 4.48 -32.42 20.61
CA SER A 182 4.10 -31.10 21.09
C SER A 182 4.52 -29.98 20.12
N ARG A 183 3.86 -28.82 20.18
CA ARG A 183 4.16 -27.64 19.32
C ARG A 183 5.64 -27.25 19.36
N GLU A 184 6.28 -27.37 20.51
CA GLU A 184 7.70 -27.04 20.72
C GLU A 184 8.64 -28.05 20.01
N GLU A 185 8.30 -29.34 20.03
CA GLU A 185 9.07 -30.40 19.35
C GLU A 185 9.01 -30.26 17.82
N VAL A 186 7.84 -29.89 17.28
CA VAL A 186 7.67 -29.64 15.84
C VAL A 186 8.49 -28.43 15.39
N VAL A 187 8.53 -27.36 16.19
CA VAL A 187 9.36 -26.17 15.92
C VAL A 187 10.84 -26.54 15.94
N LEU A 188 11.30 -27.28 16.95
CA LEU A 188 12.71 -27.64 17.11
C LEU A 188 13.19 -28.59 16.00
N HIS A 189 12.43 -29.67 15.73
CA HIS A 189 12.81 -30.67 14.73
C HIS A 189 12.70 -30.17 13.30
N GLY A 190 11.72 -29.31 12.99
CA GLY A 190 11.59 -28.73 11.66
C GLY A 190 12.76 -27.80 11.31
N TRP A 191 13.25 -27.03 12.28
CA TRP A 191 14.44 -26.21 12.08
C TRP A 191 15.72 -27.06 12.00
N GLU A 192 15.86 -28.10 12.83
CA GLU A 192 17.00 -29.02 12.82
C GLU A 192 17.15 -29.75 11.48
N ALA A 193 16.04 -30.18 10.86
CA ALA A 193 16.03 -30.85 9.55
C ALA A 193 16.51 -29.93 8.41
N LEU A 194 16.02 -28.68 8.36
CA LEU A 194 16.45 -27.66 7.40
C LEU A 194 17.95 -27.38 7.50
N TRP A 195 18.48 -27.39 8.73
CA TRP A 195 19.88 -27.12 9.02
C TRP A 195 20.83 -28.27 8.64
N ARG A 196 20.47 -29.52 8.96
CA ARG A 196 21.26 -30.71 8.60
C ARG A 196 21.44 -30.83 7.09
N TYR A 197 20.42 -30.51 6.32
CA TYR A 197 20.49 -30.48 4.87
C TYR A 197 21.52 -29.47 4.34
N ARG A 198 21.52 -28.23 4.88
CA ARG A 198 22.49 -27.18 4.49
C ARG A 198 23.94 -27.52 4.85
N ALA A 199 24.13 -28.42 5.82
CA ALA A 199 25.43 -28.94 6.22
C ALA A 199 25.93 -30.12 5.35
N GLY A 200 25.09 -30.62 4.42
CA GLY A 200 25.43 -31.74 3.53
C GLY A 200 25.25 -33.12 4.15
N ASP A 201 24.50 -33.24 5.25
CA ASP A 201 24.24 -34.52 5.89
C ASP A 201 23.07 -35.26 5.21
N SER A 202 23.26 -36.56 4.95
CA SER A 202 22.19 -37.46 4.51
C SER A 202 21.19 -37.68 5.66
N LEU A 203 19.94 -37.27 5.46
CA LEU A 203 18.83 -37.52 6.39
C LEU A 203 18.48 -39.01 6.39
N SER A 204 18.25 -39.60 7.57
CA SER A 204 17.85 -40.99 7.73
C SER A 204 16.33 -41.13 7.74
N GLU A 205 15.81 -41.94 6.82
CA GLU A 205 14.39 -42.14 6.52
C GLU A 205 13.53 -42.48 7.75
N GLY A 206 12.43 -41.74 8.00
CA GLY A 206 11.30 -42.27 8.77
C GLY A 206 10.45 -41.35 9.66
N THR A 207 10.46 -40.01 9.54
CA THR A 207 9.56 -39.16 10.38
C THR A 207 8.82 -38.08 9.59
N ASP A 208 7.65 -37.64 10.07
CA ASP A 208 6.82 -36.57 9.46
C ASP A 208 7.61 -35.26 9.18
N GLY A 209 8.75 -35.04 9.87
CA GLY A 209 9.68 -33.94 9.59
C GLY A 209 10.43 -34.05 8.26
N GLU A 210 10.61 -35.26 7.70
CA GLU A 210 11.22 -35.44 6.38
C GLU A 210 10.25 -35.12 5.24
N ALA A 211 8.97 -35.46 5.36
CA ALA A 211 7.97 -35.06 4.37
C ALA A 211 7.89 -33.52 4.29
N PHE A 212 7.94 -32.85 5.45
CA PHE A 212 8.05 -31.41 5.55
C PHE A 212 9.32 -30.86 4.88
N ALA A 213 10.49 -31.43 5.16
CA ALA A 213 11.76 -31.02 4.55
C ALA A 213 11.81 -31.27 3.03
N HIS A 214 11.24 -32.38 2.55
CA HIS A 214 11.23 -32.79 1.15
C HIS A 214 10.23 -31.97 0.29
N GLU A 215 9.15 -31.46 0.89
CA GLU A 215 8.20 -30.54 0.25
C GLU A 215 8.75 -29.10 0.18
N LEU A 216 9.45 -28.68 1.24
CA LEU A 216 10.23 -27.42 1.27
C LEU A 216 11.36 -27.44 0.22
N TYR A 217 12.02 -28.60 0.05
CA TYR A 217 13.02 -28.85 -0.99
C TYR A 217 12.44 -28.70 -2.41
N ARG A 218 11.28 -29.30 -2.70
CA ARG A 218 10.64 -29.24 -4.03
C ARG A 218 10.29 -27.79 -4.42
N HIS A 219 9.74 -27.01 -3.50
CA HIS A 219 9.41 -25.60 -3.74
C HIS A 219 10.64 -24.69 -3.89
N GLY A 220 11.73 -24.94 -3.14
CA GLY A 220 12.98 -24.21 -3.32
C GLY A 220 13.70 -24.52 -4.64
N TRP A 221 13.64 -25.78 -5.10
CA TRP A 221 14.29 -26.24 -6.33
C TRP A 221 13.60 -25.70 -7.60
N ASP A 222 12.28 -25.56 -7.60
CA ASP A 222 11.53 -24.98 -8.73
C ASP A 222 11.88 -23.50 -8.92
N ARG A 223 12.10 -22.74 -7.83
CA ARG A 223 12.58 -21.34 -7.90
C ARG A 223 14.01 -21.22 -8.41
N GLN A 224 14.88 -22.16 -8.03
CA GLN A 224 16.27 -22.14 -8.47
C GLN A 224 16.37 -22.46 -9.97
N LYS A 225 15.49 -23.33 -10.50
CA LYS A 225 15.33 -23.52 -11.95
C LYS A 225 14.76 -22.31 -12.68
N GLU A 226 13.85 -21.54 -12.09
CA GLU A 226 13.37 -20.27 -12.66
C GLU A 226 14.48 -19.22 -12.71
N LEU A 227 15.36 -19.17 -11.70
CA LEU A 227 16.51 -18.26 -11.65
C LEU A 227 17.66 -18.71 -12.57
N ASP A 228 17.92 -20.02 -12.67
CA ASP A 228 18.97 -20.60 -13.50
C ASP A 228 18.55 -20.73 -14.99
N GLY A 229 17.25 -20.75 -15.28
CA GLY A 229 16.67 -20.82 -16.63
C GLY A 229 16.77 -19.55 -17.47
N CYS A 230 17.34 -18.47 -16.93
CA CYS A 230 17.53 -17.20 -17.65
C CYS A 230 18.77 -17.16 -18.56
N ASN A 231 19.45 -18.29 -18.81
CA ASN A 231 20.75 -18.30 -19.52
C ASN A 231 20.90 -19.27 -20.69
N ASP A 232 19.82 -19.85 -21.26
CA ASP A 232 19.92 -20.62 -22.51
C ASP A 232 19.63 -19.74 -23.75
N PRO A 233 20.59 -19.50 -24.67
CA PRO A 233 20.40 -18.64 -25.83
C PRO A 233 19.74 -19.34 -27.04
N SER A 234 19.24 -20.57 -26.92
CA SER A 234 18.69 -21.28 -28.07
C SER A 234 17.67 -22.36 -27.66
N GLY A 235 16.42 -22.19 -28.08
CA GLY A 235 15.47 -23.30 -28.16
C GLY A 235 14.09 -22.97 -27.58
N HIS A 236 13.11 -22.90 -28.48
CA HIS A 236 11.69 -22.81 -28.18
C HIS A 236 11.24 -23.80 -27.10
N GLY A 237 10.81 -23.29 -25.95
CA GLY A 237 10.09 -24.02 -24.92
C GLY A 237 8.83 -23.24 -24.54
N THR A 238 7.72 -23.50 -25.22
CA THR A 238 6.39 -23.08 -24.79
C THR A 238 6.10 -23.66 -23.41
N VAL A 239 6.26 -22.85 -22.36
CA VAL A 239 5.67 -23.10 -21.05
C VAL A 239 4.16 -23.16 -21.26
N ARG A 240 3.59 -24.35 -21.08
CA ARG A 240 2.14 -24.57 -21.21
C ARG A 240 1.44 -23.71 -20.17
N GLN A 241 0.76 -22.69 -20.66
CA GLN A 241 -0.09 -21.74 -19.93
C GLN A 241 -1.34 -22.40 -19.26
N ALA A 242 -1.41 -23.73 -19.23
CA ALA A 242 -2.54 -24.52 -18.74
C ALA A 242 -2.41 -24.94 -17.26
N ASP A 243 -1.22 -24.83 -16.66
CA ASP A 243 -0.98 -25.30 -15.27
C ASP A 243 -1.14 -24.20 -14.20
N LEU A 244 -1.41 -22.94 -14.61
CA LEU A 244 -1.68 -21.82 -13.69
C LEU A 244 -3.17 -21.64 -13.36
N ALA A 245 -4.08 -22.30 -14.09
CA ALA A 245 -5.53 -22.14 -13.94
C ALA A 245 -6.20 -23.25 -13.09
N ALA A 246 -5.44 -24.20 -12.55
CA ALA A 246 -5.97 -25.35 -11.81
C ALA A 246 -5.43 -25.40 -10.37
N SER A 247 -5.75 -24.40 -9.54
CA SER A 247 -5.71 -24.54 -8.07
C SER A 247 -6.43 -23.37 -7.37
N ASP A 248 -7.67 -23.09 -7.77
CA ASP A 248 -8.50 -22.06 -7.12
C ASP A 248 -9.37 -22.59 -5.97
N GLU A 249 -9.07 -23.79 -5.49
CA GLU A 249 -9.51 -24.28 -4.18
C GLU A 249 -8.29 -24.49 -3.29
N ARG A 250 -7.62 -23.40 -2.90
CA ARG A 250 -6.64 -23.45 -1.80
C ARG A 250 -7.43 -23.35 -0.49
N PRO A 251 -7.35 -24.34 0.42
CA PRO A 251 -8.04 -24.23 1.71
C PRO A 251 -7.56 -22.99 2.45
N ALA A 252 -8.47 -22.36 3.21
CA ALA A 252 -8.21 -21.14 4.00
C ALA A 252 -7.00 -21.35 4.95
N GLY A 253 -5.81 -21.04 4.45
CA GLY A 253 -4.52 -21.26 5.08
C GLY A 253 -3.64 -20.06 4.84
N TRP A 254 -2.93 -19.63 5.88
CA TRP A 254 -2.10 -18.43 5.90
C TRP A 254 -1.16 -18.35 4.68
N LYS A 255 -1.25 -17.25 3.92
CA LYS A 255 -0.35 -16.98 2.79
C LYS A 255 1.04 -16.60 3.34
N PRO A 256 2.14 -17.13 2.76
CA PRO A 256 3.48 -16.69 3.15
C PRO A 256 3.61 -15.19 2.95
N PHE A 257 4.21 -14.49 3.92
CA PHE A 257 4.55 -13.08 3.72
C PHE A 257 5.69 -12.98 2.71
N SER A 258 5.70 -11.90 1.95
CA SER A 258 6.72 -11.65 0.94
C SER A 258 7.80 -10.71 1.47
N VAL A 259 9.04 -10.87 1.02
CA VAL A 259 10.19 -10.10 1.49
C VAL A 259 10.77 -9.30 0.33
N HIS A 260 10.93 -7.99 0.50
CA HIS A 260 11.37 -7.07 -0.55
C HIS A 260 12.47 -6.15 -0.06
N PHE A 261 13.27 -5.64 -1.00
CA PHE A 261 14.13 -4.50 -0.72
C PHE A 261 13.38 -3.19 -0.94
N ALA A 262 13.72 -2.18 -0.14
CA ALA A 262 13.34 -0.80 -0.41
C ALA A 262 14.49 0.15 -0.12
N ASP A 263 14.40 1.31 -0.75
CA ASP A 263 15.35 2.39 -0.52
C ASP A 263 15.16 2.98 0.87
N GLU A 264 16.25 3.05 1.63
CA GLU A 264 16.27 3.59 2.98
C GLU A 264 16.86 5.00 3.07
N THR A 265 17.29 5.60 1.95
CA THR A 265 17.95 6.93 1.95
C THR A 265 17.08 7.97 2.66
N LEU A 266 15.82 8.12 2.25
CA LEU A 266 14.89 9.08 2.81
C LEU A 266 14.50 8.76 4.28
N PRO A 267 14.09 7.52 4.63
CA PRO A 267 13.93 7.08 6.02
C PRO A 267 15.13 7.39 6.93
N ARG A 268 16.36 7.15 6.46
CA ARG A 268 17.60 7.42 7.21
C ARG A 268 17.82 8.91 7.43
N MET A 269 17.57 9.74 6.41
CA MET A 269 17.68 11.19 6.53
C MET A 269 16.67 11.77 7.52
N TRP A 270 15.46 11.22 7.58
CA TRP A 270 14.42 11.64 8.53
C TRP A 270 14.71 11.18 9.96
N ALA A 271 15.15 9.93 10.16
CA ALA A 271 15.33 9.33 11.48
C ALA A 271 16.28 10.08 12.42
N VAL A 272 17.22 10.88 11.87
CA VAL A 272 18.15 11.72 12.65
C VAL A 272 17.59 13.12 12.97
N ARG A 273 16.40 13.47 12.46
CA ARG A 273 15.81 14.79 12.65
C ARG A 273 15.11 14.89 14.01
N PRO A 274 15.02 16.12 14.59
CA PRO A 274 14.29 16.35 15.83
C PRO A 274 12.82 15.91 15.75
N ALA A 275 12.17 16.05 14.59
CA ALA A 275 10.79 15.57 14.40
C ALA A 275 10.63 14.07 14.68
N ALA A 276 11.53 13.22 14.14
CA ALA A 276 11.47 11.78 14.36
C ALA A 276 11.58 11.43 15.84
N ARG A 277 12.48 12.11 16.56
CA ARG A 277 12.67 11.93 18.00
C ARG A 277 11.51 12.46 18.85
N ALA A 278 10.85 13.53 18.39
CA ALA A 278 9.70 14.11 19.08
C ALA A 278 8.44 13.26 18.92
N GLU A 279 8.24 12.66 17.73
CA GLU A 279 7.12 11.76 17.48
C GLU A 279 7.28 10.42 18.23
N LEU A 280 8.50 9.88 18.23
CA LEU A 280 8.79 8.53 18.72
C LEU A 280 9.97 8.53 19.68
N PRO A 281 9.81 9.09 20.89
CA PRO A 281 10.90 9.23 21.85
C PRO A 281 11.43 7.87 22.36
N ASP A 282 10.60 6.83 22.30
CA ASP A 282 10.91 5.48 22.80
C ASP A 282 11.65 4.59 21.78
N LEU A 283 11.78 5.04 20.53
CA LEU A 283 12.41 4.28 19.46
C LEU A 283 13.87 4.69 19.26
N THR A 284 14.71 3.69 18.99
CA THR A 284 16.09 3.94 18.57
C THR A 284 16.12 4.46 17.13
N PRO A 285 17.19 5.15 16.69
CA PRO A 285 17.30 5.62 15.30
C PRO A 285 17.11 4.49 14.28
N THR A 286 17.66 3.30 14.54
CA THR A 286 17.48 2.11 13.69
C THR A 286 16.02 1.65 13.62
N GLN A 287 15.29 1.71 14.73
CA GLN A 287 13.84 1.42 14.76
C GLN A 287 13.04 2.49 14.02
N CYS A 288 13.43 3.77 14.12
CA CYS A 288 12.80 4.85 13.36
C CYS A 288 12.99 4.66 11.84
N ILE A 289 14.17 4.23 11.40
CA ILE A 289 14.42 3.91 9.98
C ILE A 289 13.52 2.75 9.55
N ALA A 290 13.46 1.67 10.33
CA ALA A 290 12.63 0.50 10.01
C ALA A 290 11.14 0.88 9.93
N LEU A 291 10.66 1.70 10.87
CA LEU A 291 9.28 2.19 10.86
C LEU A 291 9.00 3.06 9.63
N ALA A 292 9.87 4.04 9.34
CA ALA A 292 9.70 4.92 8.19
C ALA A 292 9.74 4.14 6.88
N LEU A 293 10.60 3.12 6.77
CA LEU A 293 10.66 2.20 5.62
C LEU A 293 9.35 1.41 5.45
N ALA A 294 8.80 0.89 6.54
CA ALA A 294 7.54 0.16 6.52
C ALA A 294 6.37 1.06 6.06
N ARG A 295 6.28 2.27 6.63
CA ARG A 295 5.29 3.28 6.23
C ARG A 295 5.46 3.69 4.76
N HIS A 296 6.71 3.82 4.29
CA HIS A 296 7.02 4.20 2.92
C HIS A 296 6.54 3.17 1.90
N VAL A 297 6.65 1.88 2.18
CA VAL A 297 6.14 0.84 1.27
C VAL A 297 4.61 0.71 1.34
N GLN A 298 3.99 1.00 2.49
CA GLN A 298 2.53 1.05 2.58
C GLN A 298 1.95 2.19 1.76
N ASP A 299 2.45 3.40 1.96
CA ASP A 299 2.05 4.59 1.22
C ASP A 299 3.26 5.53 1.04
N PRO A 300 3.91 5.50 -0.14
CA PRO A 300 5.06 6.36 -0.41
C PRO A 300 4.72 7.84 -0.30
N PHE A 301 3.52 8.25 -0.71
CA PHE A 301 3.11 9.66 -0.74
C PHE A 301 2.89 10.20 0.66
N GLU A 302 2.11 9.50 1.50
CA GLU A 302 1.89 9.92 2.89
C GLU A 302 3.20 9.91 3.68
N SER A 303 4.03 8.91 3.47
CA SER A 303 5.36 8.79 4.09
C SER A 303 6.27 9.96 3.71
N VAL A 304 6.34 10.34 2.43
CA VAL A 304 7.11 11.51 1.98
C VAL A 304 6.56 12.79 2.61
N CYS A 305 5.25 13.00 2.59
CA CYS A 305 4.62 14.18 3.19
C CYS A 305 4.91 14.30 4.69
N HIS A 306 4.85 13.16 5.40
CA HIS A 306 5.18 13.05 6.82
C HIS A 306 6.62 13.45 7.11
N MET A 307 7.57 12.91 6.34
CA MET A 307 8.98 13.22 6.52
C MET A 307 9.34 14.67 6.17
N LEU A 308 8.60 15.30 5.25
CA LEU A 308 8.74 16.71 4.82
C LEU A 308 8.05 17.74 5.74
N SER A 309 7.57 17.32 6.91
CA SER A 309 6.99 18.19 7.92
C SER A 309 7.84 19.45 8.20
N PRO A 310 7.26 20.60 8.62
CA PRO A 310 8.01 21.79 9.00
C PRO A 310 9.13 21.58 10.04
N SER A 311 9.07 20.50 10.82
CA SER A 311 10.11 20.10 11.78
C SER A 311 10.98 18.91 11.31
N GLY A 312 10.69 18.38 10.12
CA GLY A 312 11.32 17.22 9.49
C GLY A 312 12.40 17.62 8.48
N LEU A 313 12.26 17.12 7.25
CA LEU A 313 13.13 17.40 6.12
C LEU A 313 12.64 18.61 5.33
N GLU A 314 13.57 19.40 4.82
CA GLU A 314 13.22 20.44 3.86
C GLU A 314 12.92 19.82 2.50
N LEU A 315 12.01 20.44 1.75
CA LEU A 315 11.60 19.97 0.43
C LEU A 315 12.78 19.82 -0.55
N THR A 316 13.77 20.70 -0.46
CA THR A 316 14.97 20.71 -1.31
C THR A 316 16.00 19.65 -0.90
N GLN A 317 15.81 18.98 0.24
CA GLN A 317 16.68 17.91 0.73
C GLN A 317 16.24 16.53 0.24
N LEU A 318 15.20 16.42 -0.60
CA LEU A 318 14.80 15.13 -1.17
C LEU A 318 15.92 14.57 -2.06
N PRO A 319 16.33 13.30 -1.87
CA PRO A 319 17.42 12.67 -2.63
C PRO A 319 16.95 12.25 -4.04
N LEU A 320 16.56 13.21 -4.87
CA LEU A 320 15.99 12.94 -6.21
C LEU A 320 17.06 12.68 -7.26
N SER A 321 18.13 13.47 -7.27
CA SER A 321 19.22 13.36 -8.25
C SER A 321 20.51 13.97 -7.68
N PRO A 322 21.70 13.46 -8.07
CA PRO A 322 22.98 14.05 -7.69
C PRO A 322 23.15 15.52 -8.12
N LEU A 323 22.42 15.96 -9.16
CA LEU A 323 22.53 17.31 -9.72
C LEU A 323 21.53 18.31 -9.10
N VAL A 324 20.74 17.90 -8.12
CA VAL A 324 19.74 18.77 -7.46
C VAL A 324 20.39 20.01 -6.85
N GLY A 325 21.63 19.89 -6.35
CA GLY A 325 22.39 21.01 -5.78
C GLY A 325 22.80 22.10 -6.78
N GLU A 326 22.78 21.80 -8.08
CA GLU A 326 23.09 22.77 -9.14
C GLU A 326 21.89 23.62 -9.54
N LEU A 327 20.68 23.26 -9.09
CA LEU A 327 19.45 23.97 -9.42
C LEU A 327 19.22 25.17 -8.49
N PRO A 328 18.70 26.30 -9.00
CA PRO A 328 18.30 27.41 -8.15
C PRO A 328 17.23 26.97 -7.14
N GLU A 329 17.56 27.06 -5.85
CA GLU A 329 16.71 26.61 -4.75
C GLU A 329 15.25 27.13 -4.81
N PRO A 330 14.98 28.41 -5.18
CA PRO A 330 13.60 28.89 -5.28
C PRO A 330 12.78 28.18 -6.36
N LEU A 331 13.39 27.86 -7.51
CA LEU A 331 12.72 27.16 -8.61
C LEU A 331 12.47 25.71 -8.24
N LEU A 332 13.47 25.04 -7.64
CA LEU A 332 13.34 23.67 -7.18
C LEU A 332 12.22 23.55 -6.13
N ARG A 333 12.21 24.44 -5.13
CA ARG A 333 11.16 24.45 -4.10
C ARG A 333 9.77 24.66 -4.71
N ALA A 334 9.63 25.58 -5.67
CA ALA A 334 8.36 25.83 -6.33
C ALA A 334 7.88 24.61 -7.12
N ALA A 335 8.76 23.98 -7.91
CA ALA A 335 8.44 22.79 -8.69
C ALA A 335 8.02 21.61 -7.80
N LEU A 336 8.80 21.31 -6.75
CA LEU A 336 8.48 20.22 -5.83
C LEU A 336 7.19 20.48 -5.02
N SER A 337 6.91 21.75 -4.69
CA SER A 337 5.67 22.09 -4.01
C SER A 337 4.47 21.86 -4.91
N ALA A 338 4.58 22.25 -6.18
CA ALA A 338 3.52 22.02 -7.18
C ALA A 338 3.26 20.52 -7.35
N GLU A 339 4.30 19.69 -7.49
CA GLU A 339 4.15 18.24 -7.61
C GLU A 339 3.49 17.59 -6.39
N LEU A 340 3.84 18.01 -5.17
CA LEU A 340 3.17 17.50 -3.97
C LEU A 340 1.71 17.95 -3.88
N VAL A 341 1.40 19.17 -4.33
CA VAL A 341 0.01 19.65 -4.42
C VAL A 341 -0.77 18.84 -5.43
N ASP A 342 -0.22 18.60 -6.63
CA ASP A 342 -0.87 17.83 -7.69
C ASP A 342 -1.09 16.38 -7.26
N ALA A 343 -0.09 15.74 -6.64
CA ALA A 343 -0.23 14.41 -6.07
C ALA A 343 -1.29 14.37 -4.94
N THR A 344 -1.36 15.41 -4.11
CA THR A 344 -2.42 15.54 -3.09
C THR A 344 -3.79 15.66 -3.73
N CYS A 345 -3.94 16.46 -4.79
CA CYS A 345 -5.19 16.58 -5.54
C CYS A 345 -5.60 15.26 -6.17
N GLN A 346 -4.65 14.55 -6.77
CA GLN A 346 -4.87 13.25 -7.40
C GLN A 346 -5.19 12.14 -6.40
N ARG A 347 -4.89 12.28 -5.10
CA ARG A 347 -5.22 11.26 -4.08
C ARG A 347 -6.40 11.65 -3.20
N GLY A 348 -6.53 12.93 -2.86
CA GLY A 348 -7.39 13.42 -1.79
C GLY A 348 -6.88 12.99 -0.41
N VAL A 349 -7.30 13.69 0.64
CA VAL A 349 -6.89 13.43 2.03
C VAL A 349 -8.12 13.04 2.85
N SER A 350 -8.09 11.87 3.49
CA SER A 350 -9.12 11.48 4.45
C SER A 350 -8.95 12.29 5.73
N VAL A 351 -9.96 13.09 6.08
CA VAL A 351 -9.93 13.94 7.26
C VAL A 351 -9.88 13.10 8.52
N LEU A 352 -10.66 12.02 8.59
CA LEU A 352 -10.71 11.14 9.76
C LEU A 352 -9.36 10.49 10.04
N GLU A 353 -8.71 9.95 9.00
CA GLU A 353 -7.39 9.33 9.11
C GLU A 353 -6.32 10.38 9.47
N ALA A 354 -6.37 11.57 8.88
CA ALA A 354 -5.45 12.67 9.18
C ALA A 354 -5.55 13.19 10.64
N LEU A 355 -6.74 13.12 11.24
CA LEU A 355 -6.95 13.46 12.64
C LEU A 355 -6.52 12.34 13.59
N THR A 356 -6.78 11.09 13.21
CA THR A 356 -6.52 9.91 14.05
C THR A 356 -5.04 9.53 14.05
N HIS A 357 -4.39 9.60 12.90
CA HIS A 357 -2.99 9.21 12.69
C HIS A 357 -2.12 10.43 12.34
N PRO A 358 -1.24 10.89 13.26
CA PRO A 358 -0.46 12.11 13.05
C PRO A 358 0.41 12.12 11.79
N HIS A 359 0.97 10.97 11.41
CA HIS A 359 1.80 10.87 10.20
C HIS A 359 1.00 11.10 8.92
N ARG A 360 -0.24 10.61 8.84
CA ARG A 360 -1.13 10.83 7.70
C ARG A 360 -1.58 12.29 7.57
N GLY A 361 -1.72 12.97 8.71
CA GLY A 361 -2.13 14.38 8.74
C GLY A 361 -1.16 15.36 8.08
N ALA A 362 0.08 14.95 7.80
CA ALA A 362 1.06 15.80 7.14
C ALA A 362 0.70 16.15 5.69
N ALA A 363 -0.11 15.34 5.01
CA ALA A 363 -0.59 15.61 3.65
C ALA A 363 -1.51 16.85 3.57
N LEU A 364 -2.17 17.22 4.67
CA LEU A 364 -3.08 18.39 4.72
C LEU A 364 -2.39 19.70 4.32
N GLN A 365 -1.07 19.82 4.51
CA GLN A 365 -0.34 21.03 4.15
C GLN A 365 -0.24 21.27 2.64
N PHE A 366 -0.46 20.23 1.83
CA PHE A 366 -0.36 20.27 0.37
C PHE A 366 -1.73 20.31 -0.32
N VAL A 367 -2.82 20.35 0.45
CA VAL A 367 -4.17 20.56 -0.13
C VAL A 367 -4.27 22.00 -0.65
N PRO A 368 -4.80 22.23 -1.87
CA PRO A 368 -4.95 23.58 -2.41
C PRO A 368 -5.69 24.52 -1.46
N GLY A 369 -5.19 25.74 -1.31
CA GLY A 369 -5.72 26.74 -0.38
C GLY A 369 -5.28 26.54 1.08
N LEU A 370 -4.83 25.33 1.45
CA LEU A 370 -4.11 25.05 2.67
C LEU A 370 -2.60 25.26 2.47
N GLY A 371 -1.92 25.35 3.59
CA GLY A 371 -0.47 25.47 3.70
C GLY A 371 -0.09 25.06 5.13
N PRO A 372 1.19 24.95 5.48
CA PRO A 372 1.60 24.35 6.76
C PRO A 372 0.95 25.03 7.97
N ARG A 373 0.81 26.37 7.94
CA ARG A 373 0.15 27.14 9.01
C ARG A 373 -1.36 26.88 9.10
N LYS A 374 -2.06 26.90 7.96
CA LYS A 374 -3.51 26.69 7.89
C LYS A 374 -3.89 25.24 8.18
N ALA A 375 -3.11 24.27 7.68
CA ALA A 375 -3.30 22.86 7.94
C ALA A 375 -3.13 22.53 9.43
N ALA A 376 -2.09 23.06 10.08
CA ALA A 376 -1.90 22.90 11.51
C ALA A 376 -3.04 23.53 12.35
N ALA A 377 -3.51 24.71 11.95
CA ALA A 377 -4.64 25.38 12.61
C ALA A 377 -5.95 24.60 12.45
N LEU A 378 -6.25 24.15 11.22
CA LEU A 378 -7.42 23.32 10.91
C LEU A 378 -7.40 22.02 11.71
N ARG A 379 -6.29 21.29 11.68
CA ARG A 379 -6.14 20.03 12.42
C ARG A 379 -6.36 20.22 13.92
N ARG A 380 -5.80 21.28 14.51
CA ARG A 380 -5.99 21.59 15.93
C ARG A 380 -7.45 21.88 16.27
N GLU A 381 -8.14 22.67 15.44
CA GLU A 381 -9.55 23.01 15.66
C GLU A 381 -10.46 21.79 15.51
N LEU A 382 -10.23 20.97 14.48
CA LEU A 382 -10.97 19.72 14.29
C LEU A 382 -10.78 18.76 15.46
N LEU A 383 -9.57 18.61 15.98
CA LEU A 383 -9.30 17.80 17.19
C LEU A 383 -10.01 18.37 18.42
N ALA A 384 -10.01 19.69 18.60
CA ALA A 384 -10.70 20.34 19.71
C ALA A 384 -12.21 20.14 19.66
N ARG A 385 -12.82 20.27 18.48
CA ARG A 385 -14.25 20.02 18.26
C ARG A 385 -14.61 18.54 18.46
N ARG A 386 -13.78 17.62 17.97
CA ARG A 386 -13.95 16.18 18.18
C ARG A 386 -13.88 15.81 19.66
N ALA A 387 -12.99 16.43 20.43
CA ALA A 387 -12.89 16.21 21.88
C ALA A 387 -14.12 16.71 22.67
N GLN A 388 -14.84 17.72 22.17
CA GLN A 388 -16.08 18.21 22.78
C GLN A 388 -17.26 17.26 22.50
N GLY A 389 -17.21 16.51 21.41
CA GLY A 389 -18.19 15.50 21.04
C GLY A 389 -19.58 16.05 20.68
N GLY A 390 -20.48 15.13 20.28
CA GLY A 390 -21.87 15.45 19.98
C GLY A 390 -22.02 16.35 18.74
N LYS A 391 -22.86 17.39 18.85
CA LYS A 391 -23.19 18.28 17.72
C LYS A 391 -22.03 19.16 17.23
N HIS A 392 -20.94 19.23 17.99
CA HIS A 392 -19.77 20.04 17.63
C HIS A 392 -18.80 19.30 16.71
N GLU A 393 -18.90 17.97 16.62
CA GLU A 393 -18.06 17.18 15.72
C GLU A 393 -18.45 17.43 14.26
N ILE A 394 -17.45 17.78 13.45
CA ILE A 394 -17.65 18.01 12.01
C ILE A 394 -17.53 16.67 11.30
N THR A 395 -18.66 16.17 10.82
CA THR A 395 -18.77 14.88 10.13
C THR A 395 -18.97 15.01 8.62
N SER A 396 -19.19 16.23 8.11
CA SER A 396 -19.42 16.50 6.69
C SER A 396 -18.60 17.70 6.19
N ARG A 397 -18.49 17.81 4.86
CA ARG A 397 -17.80 18.92 4.19
C ARG A 397 -18.42 20.29 4.46
N ASP A 398 -19.73 20.34 4.66
CA ASP A 398 -20.46 21.59 4.95
C ASP A 398 -20.01 22.20 6.28
N GLY A 399 -19.71 21.37 7.28
CA GLY A 399 -19.20 21.84 8.58
C GLY A 399 -17.81 22.49 8.49
N LEU A 400 -17.06 22.26 7.42
CA LEU A 400 -15.78 22.94 7.19
C LEU A 400 -15.95 24.38 6.72
N HIS A 401 -17.12 24.78 6.21
CA HIS A 401 -17.34 26.14 5.71
C HIS A 401 -17.19 27.21 6.80
N GLU A 402 -17.53 26.88 8.05
CA GLU A 402 -17.31 27.79 9.19
C GLU A 402 -15.82 27.93 9.55
N LEU A 403 -15.02 26.90 9.30
CA LEU A 403 -13.60 26.83 9.66
C LEU A 403 -12.70 27.40 8.56
N LEU A 404 -13.07 27.14 7.31
CA LEU A 404 -12.34 27.53 6.12
C LEU A 404 -13.09 28.70 5.50
N GLY A 405 -12.52 29.91 5.56
CA GLY A 405 -13.12 31.06 4.88
C GLY A 405 -13.40 30.76 3.39
N PRO A 406 -14.32 31.49 2.73
CA PRO A 406 -14.99 31.06 1.50
C PRO A 406 -14.02 30.68 0.36
N CYS A 407 -12.94 31.45 0.17
CA CYS A 407 -11.92 31.16 -0.85
C CYS A 407 -11.11 29.89 -0.53
N VAL A 408 -10.80 29.64 0.75
CA VAL A 408 -10.06 28.43 1.13
C VAL A 408 -10.96 27.21 1.03
N TRP A 409 -12.23 27.34 1.43
CA TRP A 409 -13.20 26.27 1.33
C TRP A 409 -13.38 25.82 -0.12
N ALA A 410 -13.68 26.74 -1.04
CA ALA A 410 -13.88 26.42 -2.46
C ALA A 410 -12.66 25.75 -3.12
N ASN A 411 -11.45 26.06 -2.67
CA ASN A 411 -10.23 25.43 -3.20
C ASN A 411 -9.93 24.07 -2.57
N ALA A 412 -10.20 23.90 -1.27
CA ALA A 412 -9.75 22.73 -0.51
C ALA A 412 -10.77 21.59 -0.46
N VAL A 413 -12.06 21.92 -0.39
CA VAL A 413 -13.11 20.98 0.06
C VAL A 413 -13.27 19.78 -0.86
N GLY A 414 -13.07 19.94 -2.17
CA GLY A 414 -13.13 18.83 -3.15
C GLY A 414 -12.05 17.76 -2.94
N PHE A 415 -10.97 18.09 -2.23
CA PHE A 415 -9.85 17.18 -1.95
C PHE A 415 -9.89 16.60 -0.53
N LEU A 416 -10.77 17.10 0.35
CA LEU A 416 -10.94 16.61 1.72
C LEU A 416 -12.06 15.58 1.76
N LYS A 417 -11.74 14.33 2.07
CA LYS A 417 -12.69 13.21 2.08
C LYS A 417 -13.20 12.96 3.50
N PHE A 418 -14.52 12.87 3.63
CA PHE A 418 -15.16 12.37 4.83
C PHE A 418 -15.70 10.98 4.52
N GLU A 419 -14.99 9.98 5.01
CA GLU A 419 -15.41 8.59 4.89
C GLU A 419 -16.18 8.18 6.15
N PRO A 420 -17.23 7.36 6.01
CA PRO A 420 -17.92 6.83 7.17
C PRO A 420 -16.94 6.02 8.03
N PRO A 421 -17.03 6.16 9.37
CA PRO A 421 -16.14 5.42 10.26
C PRO A 421 -16.30 3.92 10.04
N ARG A 422 -15.18 3.20 10.10
CA ARG A 422 -15.18 1.75 10.00
C ARG A 422 -15.39 1.13 11.38
N GLU A 423 -16.54 0.52 11.60
CA GLU A 423 -16.74 -0.32 12.78
C GLU A 423 -16.14 -1.73 12.56
N PRO A 424 -15.42 -2.29 13.54
CA PRO A 424 -14.88 -3.64 13.44
C PRO A 424 -16.01 -4.68 13.33
N GLY A 425 -16.06 -5.41 12.21
CA GLY A 425 -17.02 -6.51 11.99
C GLY A 425 -18.27 -6.14 11.21
N GLU A 426 -18.50 -4.85 10.92
CA GLU A 426 -19.62 -4.39 10.09
C GLU A 426 -19.25 -4.32 8.59
N PRO A 427 -20.21 -4.53 7.68
CA PRO A 427 -20.00 -4.30 6.26
C PRO A 427 -19.66 -2.82 6.02
N ARG A 428 -18.67 -2.58 5.16
CA ARG A 428 -18.20 -1.22 4.87
C ARG A 428 -19.32 -0.40 4.24
N GLN A 429 -19.64 0.74 4.85
CA GLN A 429 -20.64 1.67 4.33
C GLN A 429 -20.12 2.37 3.06
N PRO A 430 -21.01 2.71 2.11
CA PRO A 430 -20.63 3.51 0.96
C PRO A 430 -20.10 4.87 1.41
N PRO A 431 -19.05 5.42 0.74
CA PRO A 431 -18.44 6.69 1.11
C PRO A 431 -19.34 7.91 0.97
N GLY A 432 -20.50 7.77 0.31
CA GLY A 432 -21.36 8.90 -0.07
C GLY A 432 -20.62 9.90 -0.97
N LEU A 433 -21.23 11.07 -1.21
CA LEU A 433 -20.60 12.13 -2.02
C LEU A 433 -19.42 12.81 -1.31
N ASP A 434 -19.40 12.79 0.03
CA ASP A 434 -18.36 13.43 0.84
C ASP A 434 -17.04 12.63 0.85
N GLY A 435 -17.07 11.33 0.59
CA GLY A 435 -15.87 10.51 0.36
C GLY A 435 -15.37 10.52 -1.09
N MET A 436 -16.13 11.10 -2.02
CA MET A 436 -15.80 11.21 -3.44
C MET A 436 -15.04 12.51 -3.78
N ARG A 437 -14.59 12.65 -5.03
CA ARG A 437 -13.87 13.85 -5.52
C ARG A 437 -14.78 14.95 -6.05
N ILE A 438 -16.09 14.73 -6.02
CA ILE A 438 -17.07 15.68 -6.52
C ILE A 438 -17.10 16.87 -5.57
N HIS A 439 -17.07 18.08 -6.11
CA HIS A 439 -17.14 19.30 -5.30
C HIS A 439 -18.57 19.47 -4.74
N PRO A 440 -18.75 19.97 -3.50
CA PRO A 440 -20.09 20.16 -2.92
C PRO A 440 -21.04 21.01 -3.76
N ASP A 441 -20.52 22.01 -4.47
CA ASP A 441 -21.32 22.85 -5.39
C ASP A 441 -21.99 22.02 -6.52
N ASP A 442 -21.37 20.88 -6.88
CA ASP A 442 -21.84 19.99 -7.93
C ASP A 442 -22.66 18.80 -7.40
N TYR A 443 -22.90 18.70 -6.08
CA TYR A 443 -23.68 17.61 -5.48
C TYR A 443 -25.10 17.52 -6.04
N ARG A 444 -25.69 18.65 -6.43
CA ARG A 444 -27.01 18.64 -7.08
C ARG A 444 -27.00 17.83 -8.38
N PHE A 445 -25.94 17.95 -9.17
CA PHE A 445 -25.82 17.27 -10.46
C PHE A 445 -25.52 15.79 -10.24
N ALA A 446 -24.62 15.47 -9.32
CA ALA A 446 -24.30 14.09 -8.97
C ALA A 446 -25.54 13.31 -8.47
N ARG A 447 -26.35 13.93 -7.59
CA ARG A 447 -27.59 13.32 -7.11
C ARG A 447 -28.59 13.07 -8.23
N LYS A 448 -28.74 14.03 -9.14
CA LYS A 448 -29.63 13.91 -10.28
C LYS A 448 -29.16 12.82 -11.25
N MET A 449 -27.86 12.77 -11.55
CA MET A 449 -27.26 11.69 -12.35
C MET A 449 -27.56 10.32 -11.75
N CYS A 450 -27.36 10.15 -10.43
CA CYS A 450 -27.69 8.88 -9.78
C CYS A 450 -29.19 8.54 -9.83
N LEU A 451 -30.07 9.53 -9.72
CA LEU A 451 -31.51 9.32 -9.81
C LEU A 451 -31.93 8.89 -11.23
N ASP A 452 -31.48 9.62 -12.24
CA ASP A 452 -31.81 9.36 -13.64
C ASP A 452 -31.22 8.01 -14.09
N ALA A 453 -30.01 7.67 -13.63
CA ALA A 453 -29.37 6.37 -13.86
C ALA A 453 -30.17 5.19 -13.30
N MET A 454 -30.78 5.38 -12.13
CA MET A 454 -31.48 4.32 -11.39
C MET A 454 -32.95 4.20 -11.75
N THR A 455 -33.49 5.18 -12.49
CA THR A 455 -34.91 5.20 -12.87
C THR A 455 -35.07 4.47 -14.20
N ASP A 456 -35.87 3.42 -14.22
CA ASP A 456 -36.20 2.72 -15.45
C ASP A 456 -36.91 3.68 -16.42
N VAL A 457 -36.56 3.61 -17.71
CA VAL A 457 -37.12 4.47 -18.77
C VAL A 457 -38.66 4.37 -18.88
N ASP A 458 -39.23 3.26 -18.38
CA ASP A 458 -40.67 2.98 -18.38
C ASP A 458 -41.39 3.36 -17.06
N ALA A 459 -40.67 3.89 -16.06
CA ALA A 459 -41.25 4.32 -14.79
C ALA A 459 -41.93 5.70 -14.92
N GLU A 460 -43.05 5.91 -14.21
CA GLU A 460 -43.69 7.23 -14.16
C GLU A 460 -42.74 8.26 -13.52
N GLU A 461 -42.61 9.44 -14.14
CA GLU A 461 -41.82 10.57 -13.62
C GLU A 461 -42.42 11.05 -12.29
N GLU A 462 -41.95 10.47 -11.19
CA GLU A 462 -42.27 10.91 -9.84
C GLU A 462 -41.53 12.22 -9.50
N ALA A 463 -42.10 13.02 -8.61
CA ALA A 463 -41.53 14.31 -8.23
C ALA A 463 -40.10 14.18 -7.64
N GLU A 464 -39.18 15.01 -8.14
CA GLU A 464 -37.81 15.16 -7.63
C GLU A 464 -37.83 15.84 -6.25
N THR A 465 -37.94 15.06 -5.18
CA THR A 465 -37.78 15.56 -3.81
C THR A 465 -36.31 15.49 -3.36
N PRO A 466 -35.83 16.42 -2.49
CA PRO A 466 -34.45 16.41 -2.02
C PRO A 466 -34.10 15.12 -1.25
N GLU A 467 -35.08 14.50 -0.58
CA GLU A 467 -34.92 13.22 0.09
C GLU A 467 -34.69 12.07 -0.91
N ARG A 468 -35.43 12.07 -2.04
CA ARG A 468 -35.26 11.06 -3.10
C ARG A 468 -33.89 11.19 -3.76
N LEU A 469 -33.45 12.40 -4.05
CA LEU A 469 -32.12 12.68 -4.60
C LEU A 469 -30.98 12.22 -3.68
N ALA A 470 -31.14 12.39 -2.36
CA ALA A 470 -30.16 11.86 -1.40
C ALA A 470 -30.20 10.34 -1.33
N ALA A 471 -31.39 9.73 -1.29
CA ALA A 471 -31.56 8.28 -1.26
C ALA A 471 -31.04 7.59 -2.53
N ALA A 472 -31.19 8.24 -3.69
CA ALA A 472 -30.72 7.73 -4.98
C ALA A 472 -29.20 7.49 -4.98
N VAL A 473 -28.42 8.35 -4.33
CA VAL A 473 -26.96 8.15 -4.20
C VAL A 473 -26.65 6.89 -3.39
N ASP A 474 -27.32 6.70 -2.25
CA ASP A 474 -27.09 5.54 -1.40
C ASP A 474 -27.51 4.23 -2.08
N VAL A 475 -28.61 4.25 -2.82
CA VAL A 475 -29.08 3.11 -3.63
C VAL A 475 -28.09 2.81 -4.74
N ALA A 476 -27.67 3.85 -5.48
CA ALA A 476 -26.71 3.71 -6.56
C ALA A 476 -25.39 3.11 -6.08
N MET A 477 -24.83 3.65 -5.00
CA MET A 477 -23.56 3.16 -4.44
C MET A 477 -23.63 1.71 -3.96
N ARG A 478 -24.79 1.24 -3.51
CA ARG A 478 -24.99 -0.15 -3.08
C ARG A 478 -25.27 -1.11 -4.24
N ALA A 479 -25.56 -0.61 -5.44
CA ALA A 479 -25.87 -1.43 -6.60
C ALA A 479 -24.61 -2.16 -7.10
N PRO A 480 -24.62 -3.50 -7.22
CA PRO A 480 -23.46 -4.28 -7.67
C PRO A 480 -23.09 -4.03 -9.14
N ASN A 481 -24.03 -3.50 -9.92
CA ASN A 481 -23.89 -3.16 -11.34
C ASN A 481 -23.79 -1.65 -11.59
N LEU A 482 -23.49 -0.83 -10.57
CA LEU A 482 -23.38 0.63 -10.70
C LEU A 482 -22.52 1.06 -11.89
N ALA A 483 -21.36 0.44 -12.10
CA ALA A 483 -20.46 0.80 -13.19
C ALA A 483 -21.15 0.65 -14.56
N GLN A 484 -21.90 -0.43 -14.77
CA GLN A 484 -22.62 -0.66 -16.02
C GLN A 484 -23.76 0.35 -16.20
N ILE A 485 -24.54 0.58 -15.14
CA ILE A 485 -25.65 1.56 -15.18
C ILE A 485 -25.12 2.97 -15.49
N MET A 486 -23.99 3.35 -14.90
CA MET A 486 -23.41 4.68 -15.13
C MET A 486 -22.78 4.81 -16.52
N ASP A 487 -22.27 3.72 -17.10
CA ASP A 487 -21.70 3.69 -18.45
C ASP A 487 -22.77 3.81 -19.55
N GLU A 488 -24.03 3.48 -19.25
CA GLU A 488 -25.17 3.64 -20.17
C GLU A 488 -25.56 5.12 -20.38
N LEU A 489 -25.12 6.03 -19.50
CA LEU A 489 -25.38 7.46 -19.64
C LEU A 489 -24.42 8.10 -20.64
N GLU A 490 -24.95 8.59 -21.76
CA GLU A 490 -24.21 9.43 -22.69
C GLU A 490 -23.95 10.82 -22.08
N LEU A 491 -22.74 11.00 -21.52
CA LEU A 491 -22.36 12.19 -20.75
C LEU A 491 -22.45 13.50 -21.55
N THR A 492 -22.23 13.48 -22.86
CA THR A 492 -22.31 14.67 -23.72
C THR A 492 -23.72 15.22 -23.78
N ASP A 493 -24.68 14.33 -24.04
CA ASP A 493 -26.09 14.66 -24.22
C ASP A 493 -26.70 15.04 -22.88
N TYR A 494 -26.30 14.35 -21.82
CA TYR A 494 -26.71 14.65 -20.46
C TYR A 494 -26.18 16.01 -19.98
N ASN A 495 -24.96 16.39 -20.35
CA ASN A 495 -24.42 17.71 -20.03
C ASN A 495 -25.24 18.84 -20.69
N ASP A 496 -25.60 18.68 -21.97
CA ASP A 496 -26.45 19.64 -22.68
C ASP A 496 -27.85 19.73 -22.06
N TYR A 497 -28.43 18.59 -21.66
CA TYR A 497 -29.69 18.53 -20.92
C TYR A 497 -29.63 19.30 -19.60
N LEU A 498 -28.59 19.08 -18.79
CA LEU A 498 -28.39 19.81 -17.53
C LEU A 498 -28.16 21.30 -17.75
N HIS A 499 -27.37 21.70 -18.76
CA HIS A 499 -27.15 23.10 -19.08
C HIS A 499 -28.43 23.82 -19.49
N ASN A 500 -29.29 23.15 -20.27
CA ASN A 500 -30.57 23.69 -20.70
C ASN A 500 -31.56 23.85 -19.54
N GLN A 501 -31.54 22.95 -18.56
CA GLN A 501 -32.33 23.11 -17.32
C GLN A 501 -31.76 24.13 -16.35
N ALA A 502 -30.43 24.19 -16.20
CA ALA A 502 -29.76 25.04 -15.21
C ALA A 502 -29.52 26.49 -15.67
N GLY A 503 -29.92 26.85 -16.90
CA GLY A 503 -29.76 28.20 -17.42
C GLY A 503 -28.32 28.57 -17.81
N GLY A 504 -27.53 27.60 -18.29
CA GLY A 504 -26.29 27.87 -19.03
C GLY A 504 -25.04 28.21 -18.21
N ARG A 505 -24.88 27.73 -16.98
CA ARG A 505 -23.57 27.77 -16.28
C ARG A 505 -23.29 26.53 -15.45
N THR A 506 -22.42 25.69 -15.98
CA THR A 506 -21.39 24.95 -15.24
C THR A 506 -20.07 25.18 -16.00
N PRO A 507 -18.94 25.41 -15.31
CA PRO A 507 -17.63 25.60 -15.95
C PRO A 507 -17.11 24.34 -16.63
#